data_AF-A0A1I2NRC9-F1
#
_entry.id   AF-A0A1I2NRC9-F1
#
_cell.length_a   1.000
_cell.length_b   1.000
_cell.length_c   1.000
_cell.angle_alpha   90.00
_cell.angle_beta   90.00
_cell.angle_gamma   90.00
#
_symmetry.space_group_name_H-M   'P 1'
#
loop_
_entity.id
_entity.type
_entity.pdbx_description
1 polymer ?
#
loop_
_entity_poly.entity_id
_entity_poly.type
_entity_poly.pdbx_seq_one_letter_code
_entity_poly.pdbx_strand_id
1 'polypeptide(L)'
;MTRNIHAVRNALLATVALLTLGATPAQATSHQAIPGNWLYLTLTTGDAHASSIRGTLLLCDPPQGHAHAAEACAELAAAGGDISRIPPRPDTICSMIYGPVTASARGEWKGRQVTYSHTFSNSCVMGAETGAVFALSG
;
A
#
# COMPACT_ATOMS: atom_id res chain seq x y z
N MET A 1 90.42 -9.74 24.05
CA MET A 1 88.99 -10.08 23.88
C MET A 1 88.41 -9.13 22.84
N THR A 2 88.42 -9.53 21.58
CA THR A 2 87.93 -8.74 20.44
C THR A 2 86.64 -9.39 19.94
N ARG A 3 85.53 -8.65 19.96
CA ARG A 3 84.23 -9.10 19.43
C ARG A 3 83.62 -7.96 18.63
N ASN A 4 83.29 -8.25 17.37
CA ASN A 4 82.04 -7.89 16.71
C ASN A 4 82.10 -8.37 15.26
N ILE A 5 81.37 -9.43 14.95
CA ILE A 5 81.16 -9.95 13.59
C ILE A 5 79.74 -9.56 13.16
N HIS A 6 79.67 -8.97 11.98
CA HIS A 6 78.48 -8.52 11.28
C HIS A 6 77.61 -9.65 10.71
N ALA A 7 76.33 -9.31 10.48
CA ALA A 7 75.35 -9.91 9.56
C ALA A 7 74.82 -11.30 9.99
N VAL A 8 73.52 -11.60 9.87
CA VAL A 8 72.80 -11.74 8.59
C VAL A 8 71.30 -11.50 8.77
N ARG A 9 70.71 -10.80 7.79
CA ARG A 9 69.26 -10.63 7.51
C ARG A 9 68.69 -11.92 6.90
N ASN A 10 67.45 -12.30 7.25
CA ASN A 10 66.42 -12.96 6.40
C ASN A 10 65.24 -13.38 7.30
N ALA A 11 64.05 -12.75 7.30
CA ALA A 11 62.97 -12.70 6.30
C ALA A 11 61.93 -13.86 6.38
N LEU A 12 60.68 -13.49 6.75
CA LEU A 12 59.34 -14.04 6.44
C LEU A 12 59.00 -15.53 6.79
N LEU A 13 57.84 -15.88 7.38
CA LEU A 13 56.50 -15.89 6.75
C LEU A 13 55.35 -15.94 7.80
N ALA A 14 54.24 -15.30 7.44
CA ALA A 14 52.97 -15.19 8.16
C ALA A 14 52.01 -16.37 7.92
N THR A 15 51.10 -16.64 8.86
CA THR A 15 49.76 -17.18 8.56
C THR A 15 48.73 -16.66 9.56
N VAL A 16 47.83 -15.80 9.09
CA VAL A 16 46.64 -15.32 9.80
C VAL A 16 45.47 -16.17 9.30
N ALA A 17 44.91 -17.04 10.15
CA ALA A 17 43.69 -17.77 9.84
C ALA A 17 42.48 -17.00 10.41
N LEU A 18 41.91 -16.10 9.60
CA LEU A 18 40.68 -15.38 9.92
C LEU A 18 39.48 -16.29 9.56
N LEU A 19 38.81 -16.84 10.58
CA LEU A 19 37.50 -17.50 10.42
C LEU A 19 36.41 -16.43 10.27
N THR A 20 36.12 -16.01 9.04
CA THR A 20 34.95 -15.18 8.75
C THR A 20 33.72 -16.08 8.65
N LEU A 21 32.92 -16.14 9.73
CA LEU A 21 31.56 -16.67 9.66
C LEU A 21 30.76 -15.80 8.66
N GLY A 22 30.44 -16.38 7.51
CA GLY A 22 29.55 -15.76 6.53
C GLY A 22 28.15 -15.63 7.11
N ALA A 23 27.77 -14.44 7.57
CA ALA A 23 26.38 -14.08 7.77
C ALA A 23 25.72 -14.00 6.38
N THR A 24 24.96 -15.04 6.01
CA THR A 24 24.11 -14.96 4.83
C THR A 24 23.04 -13.88 5.09
N PRO A 25 22.92 -12.85 4.24
CA PRO A 25 21.82 -11.91 4.36
C PRO A 25 20.52 -12.69 4.17
N ALA A 26 19.65 -12.67 5.17
CA ALA A 26 18.27 -13.13 5.01
C ALA A 26 17.61 -12.24 3.95
N GLN A 27 17.43 -12.77 2.75
CA GLN A 27 16.62 -12.09 1.75
C GLN A 27 15.18 -12.12 2.24
N ALA A 28 14.70 -10.98 2.74
CA ALA A 28 13.28 -10.78 2.92
C ALA A 28 12.63 -10.97 1.56
N THR A 29 11.82 -12.02 1.43
CA THR A 29 10.92 -12.18 0.29
C THR A 29 10.10 -10.91 0.19
N SER A 30 10.34 -10.12 -0.86
CA SER A 30 9.47 -8.98 -1.18
C SER A 30 8.05 -9.52 -1.22
N HIS A 31 7.19 -8.99 -0.35
CA HIS A 31 5.75 -9.23 -0.40
C HIS A 31 5.35 -9.15 -1.87
N GLN A 32 4.72 -10.18 -2.43
CA GLN A 32 4.32 -10.19 -3.84
C GLN A 32 3.47 -8.95 -4.08
N ALA A 33 4.08 -7.88 -4.59
CA ALA A 33 3.37 -6.69 -4.99
C ALA A 33 2.45 -7.18 -6.09
N ILE A 34 1.14 -7.05 -5.87
CA ILE A 34 0.18 -7.27 -6.94
C ILE A 34 0.63 -6.33 -8.06
N PRO A 35 1.06 -6.85 -9.23
CA PRO A 35 1.59 -6.00 -10.27
C PRO A 35 0.51 -5.03 -10.74
N GLY A 36 0.86 -3.76 -10.93
CA GLY A 36 -0.06 -2.75 -11.49
C GLY A 36 -0.84 -1.97 -10.44
N ASN A 37 -1.83 -1.22 -10.88
CA ASN A 37 -2.65 -0.38 -10.01
C ASN A 37 -3.69 -1.23 -9.28
N TRP A 38 -3.65 -1.22 -7.95
CA TRP A 38 -4.58 -1.99 -7.13
C TRP A 38 -4.92 -1.26 -5.83
N LEU A 39 -6.16 -1.42 -5.37
CA LEU A 39 -6.64 -0.92 -4.08
C LEU A 39 -7.51 -1.97 -3.40
N TYR A 40 -7.25 -2.26 -2.14
CA TYR A 40 -8.20 -2.92 -1.26
C TYR A 40 -9.10 -1.88 -0.62
N LEU A 41 -10.39 -1.97 -0.92
CA LEU A 41 -11.42 -1.01 -0.53
C LEU A 41 -12.27 -1.64 0.57
N THR A 42 -12.53 -0.90 1.64
CA THR A 42 -13.40 -1.37 2.74
C THR A 42 -14.41 -0.31 3.13
N LEU A 43 -15.61 -0.75 3.47
CA LEU A 43 -16.65 0.05 4.10
C LEU A 43 -16.98 -0.55 5.47
N THR A 44 -16.88 0.28 6.49
CA THR A 44 -17.34 -0.03 7.84
C THR A 44 -18.62 0.75 8.10
N THR A 45 -19.69 0.04 8.45
CA THR A 45 -20.99 0.62 8.80
C THR A 45 -21.39 0.20 10.20
N GLY A 46 -22.25 0.97 10.86
CA GLY A 46 -22.72 0.70 12.22
C GLY A 46 -21.94 1.47 13.26
N ASP A 47 -22.06 1.07 14.53
CA ASP A 47 -21.51 1.79 15.68
C ASP A 47 -20.56 0.90 16.51
N ALA A 48 -20.16 1.39 17.68
CA ALA A 48 -19.27 0.68 18.59
C ALA A 48 -19.84 -0.63 19.13
N HIS A 49 -21.17 -0.82 19.07
CA HIS A 49 -21.85 -1.98 19.61
C HIS A 49 -22.14 -3.04 18.54
N ALA A 50 -22.39 -2.60 17.30
CA ALA A 50 -22.58 -3.50 16.16
C ALA A 50 -22.04 -2.84 14.88
N SER A 51 -20.89 -3.33 14.41
CA SER A 51 -20.30 -2.92 13.13
C SER A 51 -20.29 -4.04 12.11
N SER A 52 -20.43 -3.67 10.84
CA SER A 52 -20.24 -4.56 9.70
C SER A 52 -19.15 -3.99 8.82
N ILE A 53 -18.25 -4.86 8.38
CA ILE A 53 -17.17 -4.52 7.46
C ILE A 53 -17.34 -5.34 6.20
N ARG A 54 -17.32 -4.66 5.06
CA ARG A 54 -17.26 -5.29 3.75
C ARG A 54 -16.09 -4.70 2.97
N GLY A 55 -15.46 -5.51 2.14
CA GLY A 55 -14.37 -5.02 1.30
C GLY A 55 -14.24 -5.80 0.01
N THR A 56 -13.56 -5.20 -0.95
CA THR A 56 -13.22 -5.83 -2.22
C THR A 56 -11.86 -5.36 -2.71
N LEU A 57 -11.24 -6.19 -3.53
CA LEU A 57 -10.03 -5.84 -4.26
C LEU A 57 -10.42 -5.21 -5.61
N LEU A 58 -9.91 -4.01 -5.86
CA LEU A 58 -9.94 -3.37 -7.17
C LEU A 58 -8.56 -3.54 -7.82
N LEU A 59 -8.53 -4.18 -8.98
CA LEU A 59 -7.37 -4.18 -9.88
C LEU A 59 -7.74 -3.37 -11.11
N CYS A 60 -6.78 -2.62 -11.68
CA CYS A 60 -7.05 -1.74 -12.82
C CYS A 60 -6.33 -2.10 -14.12
N ASP A 61 -5.47 -3.11 -14.12
CA ASP A 61 -4.67 -3.52 -15.27
C ASP A 61 -4.69 -5.06 -15.47
N PRO A 62 -5.81 -5.65 -15.92
CA PRO A 62 -7.08 -5.03 -16.33
C PRO A 62 -8.07 -4.78 -15.16
N PRO A 63 -9.17 -4.02 -15.37
CA PRO A 63 -10.21 -3.79 -14.36
C PRO A 63 -10.92 -5.08 -13.89
N GLN A 64 -10.84 -5.42 -12.60
CA GLN A 64 -11.47 -6.62 -12.03
C GLN A 64 -11.67 -6.56 -10.49
N GLY A 65 -12.43 -7.52 -9.94
CA GLY A 65 -12.65 -7.74 -8.49
C GLY A 65 -13.70 -6.83 -7.83
N HIS A 66 -13.84 -5.60 -8.33
CA HIS A 66 -14.87 -4.64 -7.92
C HIS A 66 -16.07 -4.69 -8.88
N ALA A 67 -17.30 -4.52 -8.36
CA ALA A 67 -18.53 -4.58 -9.18
C ALA A 67 -18.55 -3.53 -10.31
N HIS A 68 -18.00 -2.35 -10.04
CA HIS A 68 -17.82 -1.24 -10.97
C HIS A 68 -16.33 -0.99 -11.28
N ALA A 69 -15.56 -2.04 -11.52
CA ALA A 69 -14.10 -1.91 -11.63
C ALA A 69 -13.67 -0.94 -12.74
N ALA A 70 -14.31 -1.00 -13.90
CA ALA A 70 -13.96 -0.13 -15.03
C ALA A 70 -14.18 1.35 -14.71
N GLU A 71 -15.34 1.71 -14.14
CA GLU A 71 -15.63 3.09 -13.76
C GLU A 71 -14.71 3.58 -12.63
N ALA A 72 -14.52 2.76 -11.58
CA ALA A 72 -13.66 3.11 -10.45
C ALA A 72 -12.21 3.37 -10.89
N CYS A 73 -11.67 2.52 -11.78
CA CYS A 73 -10.33 2.69 -12.32
C CYS A 73 -10.20 3.96 -13.18
N ALA A 74 -11.22 4.32 -13.95
CA ALA A 74 -11.23 5.55 -14.74
C ALA A 74 -11.20 6.79 -13.85
N GLU A 75 -11.96 6.79 -12.76
CA GLU A 75 -11.98 7.90 -11.80
C GLU A 75 -10.67 8.06 -11.04
N LEU A 76 -10.10 6.95 -10.58
CA LEU A 76 -8.77 6.95 -9.97
C LEU A 76 -7.71 7.44 -10.97
N ALA A 77 -7.81 7.05 -12.24
CA ALA A 77 -6.89 7.55 -13.27
C ALA A 77 -7.02 9.06 -13.46
N ALA A 78 -8.25 9.59 -13.53
CA ALA A 78 -8.50 11.03 -13.63
C ALA A 78 -8.01 11.81 -12.40
N ALA A 79 -8.12 11.22 -11.21
CA ALA A 79 -7.65 11.80 -9.95
C ALA A 79 -6.17 11.54 -9.66
N GLY A 80 -5.47 10.77 -10.50
CA GLY A 80 -4.07 10.40 -10.30
C GLY A 80 -3.83 9.45 -9.11
N GLY A 81 -4.81 8.62 -8.77
CA GLY A 81 -4.78 7.66 -7.66
C GLY A 81 -5.15 8.26 -6.30
N ASP A 82 -5.50 9.54 -6.26
CA ASP A 82 -5.88 10.25 -5.04
C ASP A 82 -7.40 10.35 -4.95
N ILE A 83 -8.00 9.52 -4.10
CA ILE A 83 -9.46 9.45 -3.90
C ILE A 83 -10.02 10.80 -3.44
N SER A 84 -9.26 11.60 -2.69
CA SER A 84 -9.72 12.91 -2.19
C SER A 84 -9.85 13.97 -3.29
N ARG A 85 -9.31 13.69 -4.48
CA ARG A 85 -9.35 14.57 -5.66
C ARG A 85 -10.42 14.15 -6.68
N ILE A 86 -11.20 13.12 -6.38
CA ILE A 86 -12.34 12.75 -7.22
C ILE A 86 -13.38 13.87 -7.12
N PRO A 87 -13.82 14.44 -8.26
CA PRO A 87 -14.83 15.49 -8.22
C PRO A 87 -16.16 14.90 -7.74
N PRO A 88 -16.85 15.56 -6.80
CA PRO A 88 -18.17 15.12 -6.38
C PRO A 88 -19.14 15.05 -7.56
N ARG A 89 -20.07 14.11 -7.51
CA ARG A 89 -21.14 13.98 -8.49
C ARG A 89 -22.01 15.24 -8.47
N PRO A 90 -22.16 15.93 -9.61
CA PRO A 90 -23.06 17.06 -9.69
C PRO A 90 -24.49 16.59 -9.44
N ASP A 91 -25.33 17.47 -8.90
CA ASP A 91 -26.78 17.28 -8.75
C ASP A 91 -27.20 16.08 -7.88
N THR A 92 -26.29 15.50 -7.09
CA THR A 92 -26.65 14.46 -6.11
C THR A 92 -27.24 15.09 -4.86
N ILE A 93 -28.50 14.78 -4.58
CA ILE A 93 -29.21 15.25 -3.37
C ILE A 93 -29.27 14.10 -2.37
N CYS A 94 -28.62 14.28 -1.23
CA CYS A 94 -28.61 13.30 -0.15
C CYS A 94 -29.58 13.68 0.97
N SER A 95 -30.21 12.68 1.59
CA SER A 95 -31.02 12.89 2.79
C SER A 95 -30.13 13.33 3.96
N MET A 96 -30.74 14.02 4.93
CA MET A 96 -30.09 14.44 6.17
C MET A 96 -30.09 13.34 7.24
N ILE A 97 -30.45 12.10 6.88
CA ILE A 97 -30.44 10.97 7.81
C ILE A 97 -28.98 10.63 8.12
N TYR A 98 -28.65 10.61 9.40
CA TYR A 98 -27.34 10.20 9.87
C TYR A 98 -27.26 8.68 9.95
N GLY A 99 -26.28 8.11 9.25
CA GLY A 99 -26.03 6.68 9.16
C GLY A 99 -24.59 6.47 8.70
N PRO A 100 -23.61 6.74 9.58
CA PRO A 100 -22.24 6.99 9.17
C PRO A 100 -21.61 5.76 8.54
N VAL A 101 -20.78 6.00 7.53
CA VAL A 101 -20.01 4.97 6.84
C VAL A 101 -18.55 5.41 6.76
N THR A 102 -17.65 4.60 7.27
CA THR A 102 -16.20 4.82 7.11
C THR A 102 -15.72 4.07 5.88
N ALA A 103 -15.27 4.81 4.88
CA ALA A 103 -14.63 4.28 3.70
C ALA A 103 -13.11 4.31 3.85
N SER A 104 -12.44 3.19 3.56
CA SER A 104 -10.98 3.12 3.60
C SER A 104 -10.44 2.44 2.35
N ALA A 105 -9.31 2.93 1.87
CA ALA A 105 -8.56 2.30 0.77
C ALA A 105 -7.09 2.13 1.17
N ARG A 106 -6.51 1.00 0.79
CA ARG A 106 -5.06 0.77 0.86
C ARG A 106 -4.59 0.04 -0.39
N GLY A 107 -3.46 0.45 -0.94
CA GLY A 107 -2.85 -0.27 -2.06
C GLY A 107 -1.80 0.58 -2.76
N GLU A 108 -1.63 0.36 -4.05
CA GLU A 108 -0.60 1.01 -4.84
C GLU A 108 -1.19 1.57 -6.14
N TRP A 109 -0.82 2.81 -6.45
CA TRP A 109 -1.14 3.46 -7.71
C TRP A 109 0.13 3.99 -8.36
N LYS A 110 0.54 3.41 -9.48
CA LYS A 110 1.75 3.76 -10.26
C LYS A 110 3.01 3.83 -9.38
N GLY A 111 3.23 2.83 -8.52
CA GLY A 111 4.37 2.79 -7.61
C GLY A 111 4.23 3.64 -6.35
N ARG A 112 3.11 4.34 -6.15
CA ARG A 112 2.85 5.16 -4.96
C ARG A 112 1.87 4.47 -4.03
N GLN A 113 2.23 4.41 -2.75
CA GLN A 113 1.32 3.92 -1.72
C GLN A 113 0.09 4.83 -1.63
N VAL A 114 -1.09 4.22 -1.68
CA VAL A 114 -2.37 4.86 -1.41
C VAL A 114 -2.84 4.42 -0.04
N THR A 115 -3.19 5.40 0.80
CA THR A 115 -3.88 5.20 2.09
C THR A 115 -4.95 6.28 2.18
N TYR A 116 -6.19 5.86 2.34
CA TYR A 116 -7.35 6.73 2.47
C TYR A 116 -8.24 6.23 3.59
N SER A 117 -8.79 7.15 4.37
CA SER A 117 -9.86 6.85 5.33
C SER A 117 -10.70 8.10 5.53
N HIS A 118 -12.02 7.96 5.37
CA HIS A 118 -12.97 9.05 5.59
C HIS A 118 -14.29 8.52 6.12
N THR A 119 -14.89 9.21 7.09
CA THR A 119 -16.23 8.88 7.61
C THR A 119 -17.24 9.87 7.07
N PHE A 120 -18.15 9.37 6.25
CA PHE A 120 -19.24 10.15 5.69
C PHE A 120 -20.47 10.12 6.60
N SER A 121 -21.29 11.16 6.54
CA SER A 121 -22.54 11.25 7.33
C SER A 121 -23.56 10.18 6.95
N ASN A 122 -23.56 9.75 5.68
CA ASN A 122 -24.29 8.59 5.19
C ASN A 122 -23.71 8.06 3.87
N SER A 123 -24.22 6.91 3.41
CA SER A 123 -23.78 6.25 2.19
C SER A 123 -24.05 7.05 0.91
N CYS A 124 -25.07 7.92 0.90
CA CYS A 124 -25.33 8.79 -0.24
C CYS A 124 -24.21 9.83 -0.39
N VAL A 125 -23.83 10.51 0.69
CA VAL A 125 -22.74 11.50 0.68
C VAL A 125 -21.41 10.83 0.27
N MET A 126 -21.14 9.64 0.78
CA MET A 126 -19.99 8.83 0.35
C MET A 126 -19.99 8.58 -1.17
N GLY A 127 -21.11 8.11 -1.73
CA GLY A 127 -21.22 7.85 -3.17
C GLY A 127 -21.12 9.13 -4.01
N ALA A 128 -21.66 10.24 -3.51
CA ALA A 128 -21.57 11.54 -4.16
C ALA A 128 -20.12 12.01 -4.26
N GLU A 129 -19.33 11.90 -3.18
CA GLU A 129 -17.97 12.42 -3.13
C GLU A 129 -16.91 11.47 -3.72
N THR A 130 -17.17 10.16 -3.73
CA THR A 130 -16.16 9.15 -4.13
C THR A 130 -16.51 8.39 -5.40
N GLY A 131 -17.67 8.68 -6.01
CA GLY A 131 -18.08 8.08 -7.27
C GLY A 131 -18.20 6.57 -7.19
N ALA A 132 -17.67 5.89 -8.19
CA ALA A 132 -17.70 4.43 -8.32
C ALA A 132 -16.69 3.72 -7.39
N VAL A 133 -15.69 4.43 -6.86
CA VAL A 133 -14.60 3.82 -6.08
C VAL A 133 -15.09 3.10 -4.82
N PHE A 134 -16.11 3.63 -4.13
CA PHE A 134 -16.70 2.97 -2.96
C PHE A 134 -18.12 2.44 -3.20
N ALA A 135 -18.51 2.25 -4.46
CA ALA A 135 -19.76 1.59 -4.82
C ALA A 135 -19.64 0.06 -4.65
N LEU A 136 -19.40 -0.39 -3.40
CA LEU A 136 -19.19 -1.82 -3.10
C LEU A 136 -20.50 -2.63 -3.01
N SER A 137 -21.65 -2.00 -3.25
CA SER A 137 -22.98 -2.58 -3.00
C SER A 137 -23.53 -3.15 -4.30
N GLY A 138 -23.75 -4.46 -4.31
CA GLY A 138 -24.62 -5.17 -5.24
C GLY A 138 -25.66 -5.95 -4.45
#